data_AF-A0A382W973-F1
#
_entry.id   AF-A0A382W973-F1
#
_cell.length_a   1.000
_cell.length_b   1.000
_cell.length_c   1.000
_cell.angle_alpha   90.00
_cell.angle_beta   90.00
_cell.angle_gamma   90.00
#
_symmetry.space_group_name_H-M   'P 1'
#
loop_
_entity.id
_entity.type
_entity.pdbx_description
1 polymer ?
#
loop_
_entity_poly.entity_id
_entity_poly.type
_entity_poly.pdbx_seq_one_letter_code
_entity_poly.pdbx_strand_id
1 'polypeptide(L)'
;ALEFNDPATLDHQLMIELAHRFGPDDMAELMLDLDNALFAALNSAASTHDGGQADLDDYAPCGIQTEEDIADLFVPNFYFGCEADDRINAAAFNTDVNPFQSRINALFSSDIGHFDVVHMDRVLPHAWELVEDGVMSRDEFREFTFANPAKFWTANAPDFFTGTKVERAVAELLT
;
A
#
# COMPACT_ATOMS: atom_id res chain seq x y z
N ALA A 1 15.40 -17.12 -7.93
CA ALA A 1 14.67 -15.84 -7.86
C ALA A 1 15.52 -14.71 -8.41
N LEU A 2 16.76 -14.51 -7.93
CA LEU A 2 17.67 -13.47 -8.43
C LEU A 2 18.05 -13.65 -9.92
N GLU A 3 18.40 -14.87 -10.36
CA GLU A 3 18.73 -15.12 -11.79
C GLU A 3 17.56 -14.85 -12.76
N PHE A 4 16.30 -15.00 -12.32
CA PHE A 4 15.12 -14.74 -13.16
C PHE A 4 14.76 -13.25 -13.27
N ASN A 5 15.23 -12.44 -12.32
CA ASN A 5 14.98 -11.00 -12.29
C ASN A 5 16.25 -10.21 -12.62
N ASP A 6 17.24 -10.86 -13.24
CA ASP A 6 18.50 -10.24 -13.64
C ASP A 6 18.22 -9.22 -14.76
N PRO A 7 18.37 -7.90 -14.53
CA PRO A 7 18.10 -6.89 -15.55
C PRO A 7 19.03 -6.99 -16.76
N ALA A 8 20.23 -7.60 -16.62
CA ALA A 8 21.13 -7.84 -17.74
C ALA A 8 20.65 -8.95 -18.69
N THR A 9 19.67 -9.76 -18.27
CA THR A 9 19.03 -10.76 -19.15
C THR A 9 17.85 -10.21 -19.94
N LEU A 10 17.52 -8.92 -19.77
CA LEU A 10 16.42 -8.27 -20.47
C LEU A 10 16.70 -8.15 -21.99
N ASP A 11 15.81 -8.71 -22.81
CA ASP A 11 15.88 -8.59 -24.27
C ASP A 11 15.31 -7.24 -24.72
N HIS A 12 16.19 -6.26 -24.85
CA HIS A 12 15.85 -4.91 -25.29
C HIS A 12 15.27 -4.85 -26.71
N GLN A 13 15.74 -5.72 -27.61
CA GLN A 13 15.25 -5.73 -28.99
C GLN A 13 13.80 -6.19 -29.03
N LEU A 14 13.50 -7.27 -28.30
CA LEU A 14 12.13 -7.75 -28.18
C LEU A 14 11.20 -6.72 -27.51
N MET A 15 11.67 -5.99 -26.49
CA MET A 15 10.86 -4.91 -25.89
C MET A 15 10.48 -3.81 -26.90
N ILE A 16 11.44 -3.35 -27.72
CA ILE A 16 11.21 -2.35 -28.76
C ILE A 16 10.25 -2.89 -29.83
N GLU A 17 10.42 -4.13 -30.26
CA GLU A 17 9.52 -4.78 -31.22
C GLU A 17 8.08 -4.86 -30.70
N LEU A 18 7.90 -5.21 -29.43
CA LEU A 18 6.59 -5.25 -28.78
C LEU A 18 5.99 -3.86 -28.63
N ALA A 19 6.79 -2.85 -28.30
CA ALA A 19 6.35 -1.46 -28.22
C ALA A 19 5.85 -0.95 -29.58
N HIS A 20 6.56 -1.22 -30.68
CA HIS A 20 6.09 -0.89 -32.03
C HIS A 20 4.83 -1.65 -32.43
N ARG A 21 4.70 -2.91 -31.99
CA ARG A 21 3.59 -3.77 -32.41
C ARG A 21 2.28 -3.46 -31.69
N PHE A 22 2.37 -3.07 -30.42
CA PHE A 22 1.20 -2.98 -29.53
C PHE A 22 1.05 -1.63 -28.82
N GLY A 23 2.10 -0.81 -28.80
CA GLY A 23 2.12 0.49 -28.14
C GLY A 23 1.83 1.66 -29.09
N PRO A 24 1.63 2.87 -28.55
CA PRO A 24 1.67 4.10 -29.31
C PRO A 24 3.03 4.34 -29.98
N ASP A 25 3.05 4.85 -31.21
CA ASP A 25 4.28 5.04 -32.00
C ASP A 25 5.31 5.96 -31.30
N ASP A 26 4.83 7.00 -30.60
CA ASP A 26 5.65 7.93 -29.81
C ASP A 26 6.35 7.24 -28.62
N MET A 27 5.69 6.27 -28.00
CA MET A 27 6.29 5.46 -26.93
C MET A 27 7.39 4.52 -27.47
N ALA A 28 7.18 3.93 -28.65
CA ALA A 28 8.19 3.08 -29.28
C ALA A 28 9.43 3.89 -29.72
N GLU A 29 9.23 5.10 -30.25
CA GLU A 29 10.32 6.02 -30.60
C GLU A 29 11.14 6.45 -29.39
N LEU A 30 10.50 6.69 -28.23
CA LEU A 30 11.20 7.00 -26.99
C LEU A 30 12.11 5.86 -26.48
N MET A 31 11.81 4.61 -26.83
CA MET A 31 12.60 3.44 -26.46
C MET A 31 13.81 3.20 -27.38
N LEU A 32 13.87 3.87 -28.54
CA LEU A 32 15.00 3.80 -29.48
C LEU A 32 16.15 4.73 -29.11
N ASP A 33 15.89 5.76 -28.30
CA ASP A 33 16.90 6.70 -27.84
C ASP A 33 17.68 6.11 -26.65
N LEU A 34 18.80 5.45 -26.99
CA LEU A 34 19.69 4.79 -26.04
C LEU A 34 20.38 5.75 -25.05
N ASP A 35 20.28 7.05 -25.28
CA ASP A 35 20.86 8.09 -24.42
C ASP A 35 19.79 8.85 -23.62
N ASN A 36 18.50 8.54 -23.80
CA ASN A 36 17.39 9.14 -23.06
C ASN A 36 17.18 8.49 -21.69
N ALA A 37 16.62 9.25 -20.74
CA ALA A 37 16.32 8.83 -19.38
C ALA A 37 15.47 7.55 -19.31
N LEU A 38 14.59 7.31 -20.29
CA LEU A 38 13.82 6.06 -20.38
C LEU A 38 14.72 4.86 -20.68
N PHE A 39 15.68 4.98 -21.60
CA PHE A 39 16.64 3.92 -21.84
C PHE A 39 17.64 3.80 -20.69
N ALA A 40 18.08 4.90 -20.08
CA ALA A 40 18.95 4.86 -18.89
C ALA A 40 18.30 4.13 -17.70
N ALA A 41 16.98 4.24 -17.53
CA ALA A 41 16.23 3.48 -16.51
C ALA A 41 16.08 1.98 -16.84
N LEU A 42 16.21 1.61 -18.14
CA LEU A 42 16.11 0.23 -18.61
C LEU A 42 17.48 -0.41 -18.85
N ASN A 43 18.55 0.39 -19.01
CA ASN A 43 19.90 -0.05 -19.34
C ASN A 43 20.57 -0.69 -18.12
N SER A 44 20.91 -1.97 -18.23
CA SER A 44 21.61 -2.76 -17.21
C SER A 44 23.00 -2.20 -16.83
N ALA A 45 23.60 -1.36 -17.68
CA ALA A 45 24.85 -0.65 -17.33
C ALA A 45 24.63 0.56 -16.40
N ALA A 46 23.43 1.13 -16.37
CA ALA A 46 23.02 2.22 -15.48
C ALA A 46 22.24 1.71 -14.25
N SER A 47 21.58 0.56 -14.39
CA SER A 47 20.97 -0.21 -13.32
C SER A 47 21.83 -1.44 -13.03
N THR A 48 22.93 -1.26 -12.30
CA THR A 48 23.68 -2.39 -11.74
C THR A 48 22.71 -3.27 -10.95
N HIS A 49 22.74 -4.58 -11.14
CA HIS A 49 21.86 -5.62 -10.56
C HIS A 49 21.25 -5.32 -9.17
N ASP A 50 22.04 -4.69 -8.31
CA ASP A 50 21.84 -4.45 -6.88
C ASP A 50 22.07 -2.98 -6.47
N GLY A 51 22.17 -2.06 -7.43
CA GLY A 51 22.61 -0.68 -7.18
C GLY A 51 24.08 -0.56 -6.70
N GLY A 52 24.89 -1.60 -6.89
CA GLY A 52 26.28 -1.71 -6.41
C GLY A 52 26.41 -2.25 -4.98
N GLN A 53 25.33 -2.80 -4.40
CA GLN A 53 25.31 -3.28 -3.03
C GLN A 53 25.81 -4.73 -2.90
N ALA A 54 26.81 -4.94 -2.05
CA ALA A 54 27.33 -6.29 -1.80
C ALA A 54 26.35 -7.18 -1.00
N ASP A 55 25.40 -6.57 -0.29
CA ASP A 55 24.35 -7.25 0.44
C ASP A 55 23.03 -7.05 -0.29
N LEU A 56 22.40 -8.15 -0.69
CA LEU A 56 21.15 -8.17 -1.45
C LEU A 56 19.94 -8.38 -0.55
N ASP A 57 20.14 -8.54 0.75
CA ASP A 57 19.07 -8.68 1.71
C ASP A 57 18.61 -7.30 2.19
N ASP A 58 17.64 -6.73 1.47
CA ASP A 58 17.00 -5.45 1.83
C ASP A 58 16.38 -5.47 3.23
N TYR A 59 16.11 -6.66 3.79
CA TYR A 59 15.48 -6.85 5.09
C TYR A 59 16.48 -7.12 6.22
N ALA A 60 17.78 -7.31 5.92
CA ALA A 60 18.80 -7.50 6.95
C ALA A 60 18.80 -6.40 8.03
N PRO A 61 18.58 -5.10 7.71
CA PRO A 61 18.48 -4.05 8.72
C PRO A 61 17.29 -4.18 9.68
N CYS A 62 16.24 -4.93 9.30
CA CYS A 62 15.09 -5.19 10.17
C CYS A 62 15.45 -6.11 11.34
N GLY A 63 16.55 -6.87 11.24
CA GLY A 63 17.01 -7.74 12.32
C GLY A 63 16.04 -8.87 12.68
N ILE A 64 15.20 -9.30 11.73
CA ILE A 64 14.20 -10.36 11.91
C ILE A 64 14.92 -11.69 12.24
N GLN A 65 14.59 -12.29 13.38
CA GLN A 65 15.13 -13.57 13.85
C GLN A 65 14.05 -14.64 13.99
N THR A 66 12.81 -14.24 14.28
CA THR A 66 11.64 -15.12 14.36
C THR A 66 10.49 -14.60 13.51
N GLU A 67 9.45 -15.42 13.31
CA GLU A 67 8.28 -15.00 12.53
C GLU A 67 7.48 -13.91 13.27
N GLU A 68 7.50 -13.90 14.59
CA GLU A 68 6.88 -12.87 15.44
C GLU A 68 7.50 -11.49 15.23
N ASP A 69 8.81 -11.42 14.98
CA ASP A 69 9.48 -10.13 14.71
C ASP A 69 8.87 -9.41 13.51
N ILE A 70 8.31 -10.16 12.54
CA ILE A 70 7.56 -9.57 11.43
C ILE A 70 6.33 -8.84 11.97
N ALA A 71 5.53 -9.47 12.83
CA ALA A 71 4.35 -8.82 13.41
C ALA A 71 4.72 -7.60 14.26
N ASP A 72 5.77 -7.71 15.07
CA ASP A 72 6.26 -6.62 15.93
C ASP A 72 6.78 -5.42 15.12
N LEU A 73 7.30 -5.64 13.92
CA LEU A 73 7.71 -4.58 13.01
C LEU A 73 6.56 -4.06 12.14
N PHE A 74 5.64 -4.93 11.69
CA PHE A 74 4.62 -4.56 10.72
C PHE A 74 3.40 -3.92 11.38
N VAL A 75 2.85 -4.56 12.40
CA VAL A 75 1.56 -4.19 13.01
C VAL A 75 1.58 -2.78 13.64
N PRO A 76 2.62 -2.33 14.36
CA PRO A 76 2.58 -0.99 14.95
C PRO A 76 2.89 0.13 13.94
N ASN A 77 3.60 -0.17 12.84
CA ASN A 77 4.17 0.84 11.96
C ASN A 77 3.42 1.03 10.64
N PHE A 78 2.72 0.00 10.15
CA PHE A 78 2.05 0.05 8.85
C PHE A 78 0.54 0.22 8.97
N TYR A 79 0.02 1.01 8.04
CA TYR A 79 -1.38 1.39 7.93
C TYR A 79 -1.80 1.24 6.47
N PHE A 80 -2.99 0.66 6.24
CA PHE A 80 -3.43 0.26 4.90
C PHE A 80 -4.72 0.98 4.55
N GLY A 81 -4.65 1.89 3.58
CA GLY A 81 -5.83 2.52 3.00
C GLY A 81 -6.62 1.51 2.19
N CYS A 82 -7.86 1.29 2.58
CA CYS A 82 -8.71 0.29 1.95
C CYS A 82 -9.95 0.93 1.35
N GLU A 83 -10.36 0.43 0.19
CA GLU A 83 -11.61 0.80 -0.46
C GLU A 83 -12.80 0.56 0.48
N ALA A 84 -13.81 1.41 0.37
CA ALA A 84 -14.86 1.62 1.34
C ALA A 84 -15.66 0.35 1.70
N ASP A 85 -16.16 -0.35 0.69
CA ASP A 85 -17.11 -1.47 0.80
C ASP A 85 -16.47 -2.85 0.56
N ASP A 86 -15.14 -2.92 0.49
CA ASP A 86 -14.43 -4.19 0.37
C ASP A 86 -14.62 -5.05 1.63
N ARG A 87 -15.22 -6.22 1.44
CA ARG A 87 -15.46 -7.20 2.51
C ARG A 87 -14.18 -7.76 3.09
N ILE A 88 -13.06 -7.72 2.36
CA ILE A 88 -11.76 -8.17 2.87
C ILE A 88 -11.25 -7.30 4.02
N ASN A 89 -11.75 -6.07 4.16
CA ASN A 89 -11.39 -5.16 5.24
C ASN A 89 -11.63 -5.78 6.62
N ALA A 90 -12.65 -6.63 6.76
CA ALA A 90 -12.91 -7.33 8.01
C ALA A 90 -11.82 -8.33 8.41
N ALA A 91 -11.05 -8.86 7.45
CA ALA A 91 -9.93 -9.75 7.74
C ALA A 91 -8.85 -9.05 8.60
N ALA A 92 -8.70 -7.73 8.45
CA ALA A 92 -7.75 -6.96 9.26
C ALA A 92 -8.00 -7.08 10.78
N PHE A 93 -9.24 -7.31 11.18
CA PHE A 93 -9.65 -7.37 12.59
C PHE A 93 -9.80 -8.80 13.13
N ASN A 94 -9.76 -9.81 12.25
CA ASN A 94 -10.02 -11.19 12.61
C ASN A 94 -8.77 -11.88 13.19
N THR A 95 -8.68 -11.89 14.52
CA THR A 95 -7.55 -12.50 15.26
C THR A 95 -7.51 -14.03 15.21
N ASP A 96 -8.59 -14.68 14.76
CA ASP A 96 -8.63 -16.14 14.65
C ASP A 96 -7.90 -16.64 13.39
N VAL A 97 -7.76 -15.78 12.37
CA VAL A 97 -7.13 -16.12 11.09
C VAL A 97 -5.80 -15.40 10.89
N ASN A 98 -5.62 -14.23 11.49
CA ASN A 98 -4.39 -13.46 11.34
C ASN A 98 -3.24 -14.11 12.12
N PRO A 99 -2.03 -14.22 11.53
CA PRO A 99 -0.84 -14.67 12.24
C PRO A 99 -0.62 -13.90 13.54
N PHE A 100 -0.18 -14.62 14.57
CA PHE A 100 0.09 -14.06 15.90
C PHE A 100 -1.12 -13.38 16.54
N GLN A 101 -2.34 -13.73 16.10
CA GLN A 101 -3.60 -13.13 16.55
C GLN A 101 -3.62 -11.61 16.37
N SER A 102 -2.93 -11.13 15.33
CA SER A 102 -2.73 -9.71 15.08
C SER A 102 -3.99 -9.02 14.60
N ARG A 103 -4.15 -7.74 14.98
CA ARG A 103 -5.09 -6.81 14.33
C ARG A 103 -4.29 -5.85 13.47
N ILE A 104 -4.60 -5.79 12.19
CA ILE A 104 -3.91 -4.96 11.19
C ILE A 104 -4.58 -3.59 11.12
N ASN A 105 -3.80 -2.52 10.97
CA ASN A 105 -4.34 -1.15 10.91
C ASN A 105 -4.95 -0.81 9.54
N ALA A 106 -6.12 -1.38 9.24
CA ALA A 106 -6.92 -0.94 8.10
C ALA A 106 -7.51 0.46 8.37
N LEU A 107 -7.48 1.34 7.38
CA LEU A 107 -8.11 2.66 7.42
C LEU A 107 -9.00 2.88 6.20
N PHE A 108 -10.16 3.48 6.44
CA PHE A 108 -11.10 3.84 5.41
C PHE A 108 -10.48 4.80 4.39
N SER A 109 -10.58 4.44 3.12
CA SER A 109 -10.29 5.30 1.97
C SER A 109 -11.49 5.27 1.02
N SER A 110 -11.80 6.43 0.44
CA SER A 110 -12.98 6.58 -0.41
C SER A 110 -12.78 6.14 -1.86
N ASP A 111 -11.52 6.11 -2.30
CA ASP A 111 -11.09 5.92 -3.70
C ASP A 111 -11.90 6.70 -4.77
N ILE A 112 -12.41 7.89 -4.38
CA ILE A 112 -13.20 8.74 -5.27
C ILE A 112 -12.35 9.16 -6.47
N GLY A 113 -12.83 8.80 -7.66
CA GLY A 113 -12.12 9.00 -8.92
C GLY A 113 -11.84 7.68 -9.64
N HIS A 114 -11.96 6.55 -8.95
CA HIS A 114 -11.95 5.23 -9.57
C HIS A 114 -13.30 4.89 -10.25
N PHE A 115 -13.30 3.89 -11.13
CA PHE A 115 -14.41 3.61 -12.05
C PHE A 115 -15.61 2.90 -11.38
N ASP A 116 -15.38 2.21 -10.27
CA ASP A 116 -16.39 1.55 -9.42
C ASP A 116 -17.12 2.52 -8.48
N VAL A 117 -16.52 3.66 -8.15
CA VAL A 117 -17.17 4.71 -7.32
C VAL A 117 -18.09 5.60 -8.17
N VAL A 118 -19.23 5.06 -8.58
CA VAL A 118 -20.22 5.77 -9.43
C VAL A 118 -20.94 6.90 -8.67
N HIS A 119 -21.12 6.75 -7.36
CA HIS A 119 -21.87 7.68 -6.51
C HIS A 119 -21.04 8.13 -5.31
N MET A 120 -20.43 9.31 -5.43
CA MET A 120 -19.53 9.87 -4.39
C MET A 120 -20.22 10.08 -3.04
N ASP A 121 -21.54 10.33 -3.02
CA ASP A 121 -22.34 10.46 -1.81
C ASP A 121 -22.64 9.12 -1.11
N ARG A 122 -22.29 8.00 -1.74
CA ARG A 122 -22.60 6.65 -1.28
C ARG A 122 -21.43 5.88 -0.72
N VAL A 123 -20.21 6.39 -0.83
CA VAL A 123 -19.00 5.73 -0.33
C VAL A 123 -19.11 5.33 1.15
N LEU A 124 -19.42 6.28 2.04
CA LEU A 124 -19.54 5.98 3.46
C LEU A 124 -20.78 5.13 3.79
N PRO A 125 -21.97 5.38 3.19
CA PRO A 125 -23.09 4.44 3.29
C PRO A 125 -22.74 3.00 2.89
N HIS A 126 -22.04 2.78 1.77
CA HIS A 126 -21.65 1.44 1.34
C HIS A 126 -20.64 0.81 2.30
N ALA A 127 -19.68 1.56 2.83
CA ALA A 127 -18.80 1.04 3.88
C ALA A 127 -19.60 0.56 5.12
N TRP A 128 -20.67 1.28 5.49
CA TRP A 128 -21.54 0.90 6.61
C TRP A 128 -22.31 -0.40 6.35
N GLU A 129 -22.54 -0.79 5.10
CA GLU A 129 -23.18 -2.07 4.76
C GLU A 129 -22.39 -3.27 5.29
N LEU A 130 -21.05 -3.16 5.45
CA LEU A 130 -20.24 -4.20 6.12
C LEU A 130 -20.70 -4.47 7.56
N VAL A 131 -21.21 -3.44 8.24
CA VAL A 131 -21.80 -3.58 9.58
C VAL A 131 -23.20 -4.15 9.51
N GLU A 132 -24.01 -3.69 8.56
CA GLU A 132 -25.40 -4.17 8.39
C GLU A 132 -25.45 -5.64 8.00
N ASP A 133 -24.52 -6.09 7.17
CA ASP A 133 -24.35 -7.49 6.75
C ASP A 133 -23.69 -8.38 7.83
N GLY A 134 -23.22 -7.80 8.94
CA GLY A 134 -22.53 -8.52 10.00
C GLY A 134 -21.13 -9.03 9.62
N VAL A 135 -20.51 -8.46 8.59
CA VAL A 135 -19.13 -8.74 8.18
C VAL A 135 -18.15 -8.08 9.13
N MET A 136 -18.50 -6.90 9.62
CA MET A 136 -17.72 -6.11 10.56
C MET A 136 -18.60 -5.72 11.76
N SER A 137 -18.06 -5.76 12.96
CA SER A 137 -18.74 -5.20 14.13
C SER A 137 -18.71 -3.67 14.10
N ARG A 138 -19.56 -3.04 14.92
CA ARG A 138 -19.56 -1.57 15.06
C ARG A 138 -18.24 -1.02 15.62
N ASP A 139 -17.58 -1.79 16.48
CA ASP A 139 -16.32 -1.38 17.09
C ASP A 139 -15.17 -1.47 16.07
N GLU A 140 -15.14 -2.53 15.27
CA GLU A 140 -14.21 -2.67 14.14
C GLU A 140 -14.44 -1.57 13.09
N PHE A 141 -15.70 -1.25 12.79
CA PHE A 141 -15.99 -0.14 11.89
C PHE A 141 -15.54 1.21 12.45
N ARG A 142 -15.65 1.42 13.77
CA ARG A 142 -15.08 2.59 14.45
C ARG A 142 -13.55 2.60 14.37
N GLU A 143 -12.89 1.45 14.51
CA GLU A 143 -11.44 1.36 14.30
C GLU A 143 -11.06 1.74 12.88
N PHE A 144 -11.73 1.16 11.89
CA PHE A 144 -11.52 1.38 10.45
C PHE A 144 -11.72 2.84 10.02
N THR A 145 -12.81 3.47 10.45
CA THR A 145 -13.20 4.81 9.98
C THR A 145 -12.71 5.96 10.85
N PHE A 146 -12.30 5.68 12.09
CA PHE A 146 -11.92 6.73 13.04
C PHE A 146 -10.64 6.43 13.81
N ALA A 147 -10.57 5.32 14.54
CA ALA A 147 -9.47 5.13 15.49
C ALA A 147 -8.11 4.94 14.80
N ASN A 148 -8.04 4.12 13.75
CA ASN A 148 -6.80 3.91 12.99
C ASN A 148 -6.38 5.17 12.22
N PRO A 149 -7.28 5.87 11.49
CA PRO A 149 -6.94 7.18 10.91
C PRO A 149 -6.41 8.19 11.95
N ALA A 150 -7.05 8.28 13.12
CA ALA A 150 -6.62 9.19 14.17
C ALA A 150 -5.22 8.85 14.68
N LYS A 151 -4.95 7.58 14.99
CA LYS A 151 -3.62 7.10 15.41
C LYS A 151 -2.56 7.37 14.32
N PHE A 152 -2.87 7.05 13.06
CA PHE A 152 -1.95 7.26 11.94
C PHE A 152 -1.49 8.71 11.82
N TRP A 153 -2.43 9.66 11.73
CA TRP A 153 -2.09 11.07 11.55
C TRP A 153 -1.43 11.69 12.78
N THR A 154 -1.78 11.21 13.98
CA THR A 154 -1.19 11.70 15.23
C THR A 154 0.16 11.08 15.59
N ALA A 155 0.53 9.94 14.99
CA ALA A 155 1.77 9.23 15.29
C ALA A 155 3.02 10.12 15.10
N ASN A 156 3.01 11.00 14.09
CA ASN A 156 4.10 11.94 13.83
C ASN A 156 3.73 13.42 14.08
N ALA A 157 2.45 13.71 14.34
CA ALA A 157 1.94 15.06 14.55
C ALA A 157 0.81 15.05 15.61
N PRO A 158 1.13 15.08 16.91
CA PRO A 158 0.13 14.92 17.98
C PRO A 158 -1.02 15.93 17.95
N ASP A 159 -0.79 17.12 17.39
CA ASP A 159 -1.75 18.22 17.25
C ASP A 159 -2.43 18.28 15.88
N PHE A 160 -2.30 17.24 15.04
CA PHE A 160 -2.85 17.20 13.68
C PHE A 160 -4.34 17.57 13.59
N PHE A 161 -5.12 17.18 14.60
CA PHE A 161 -6.57 17.43 14.65
C PHE A 161 -6.97 18.69 15.44
N THR A 162 -6.03 19.50 15.92
CA THR A 162 -6.35 20.72 16.68
C THR A 162 -7.17 21.71 15.83
N GLY A 163 -8.24 22.25 16.42
CA GLY A 163 -9.19 23.15 15.76
C GLY A 163 -10.23 22.45 14.88
N THR A 164 -10.16 21.12 14.73
CA THR A 164 -11.15 20.36 13.94
C THR A 164 -12.37 19.98 14.78
N LYS A 165 -13.46 19.56 14.11
CA LYS A 165 -14.66 19.05 14.80
C LYS A 165 -14.44 17.76 15.59
N VAL A 166 -13.36 17.03 15.30
CA VAL A 166 -13.04 15.74 15.92
C VAL A 166 -11.94 15.85 16.97
N GLU A 167 -11.35 17.03 17.19
CA GLU A 167 -10.23 17.27 18.13
C GLU A 167 -10.45 16.58 19.48
N ARG A 168 -11.60 16.84 20.13
CA ARG A 168 -11.92 16.26 21.42
C ARG A 168 -12.04 14.74 21.37
N ALA A 169 -12.68 14.19 20.34
CA ALA A 169 -12.86 12.75 20.21
C ALA A 169 -11.52 12.03 19.97
N VAL A 170 -10.60 12.68 19.24
CA VAL A 170 -9.24 12.16 19.04
C VAL A 170 -8.45 12.24 20.35
N ALA A 171 -8.54 13.35 21.08
CA ALA A 171 -7.88 13.48 22.39
C ALA A 171 -8.36 12.41 23.37
N GLU A 172 -9.67 12.15 23.44
CA GLU A 172 -10.27 11.08 24.26
C GLU A 172 -9.83 9.67 23.85
N LEU A 173 -9.53 9.44 22.56
CA LEU A 173 -9.04 8.16 22.05
C LEU A 173 -7.59 7.88 22.45
N LEU A 174 -6.77 8.92 22.58
CA LEU A 174 -5.31 8.82 22.78
C LEU A 174 -4.89 8.89 24.26
N THR A 175 -5.80 9.25 25.16
CA THR A 175 -5.63 9.15 26.62
C THR A 175 -5.82 7.74 27.15
#